data_AF-A0A396QT28-F1
#
_entry.id   AF-A0A396QT28-F1
#
_cell.length_a   1.000
_cell.length_b   1.000
_cell.length_c   1.000
_cell.angle_alpha   90.00
_cell.angle_beta   90.00
_cell.angle_gamma   90.00
#
_symmetry.space_group_name_H-M   'P 1'
#
loop_
_entity.id
_entity.type
_entity.pdbx_description
1 polymer ?
#
loop_
_entity_poly.entity_id
_entity_poly.type
_entity_poly.pdbx_seq_one_letter_code
_entity_poly.pdbx_strand_id
1 'polypeptide(L)'
;MQAVVLGKRLLSSEDASSYIFQYMEDNTVLGKSAYLFQTEDPDALMKLNGTTVDSLGDYLTGLYENRTGIQTERPLTLENFFYTWNNYDELPAIPEILVRDGQIILEKTV
;
A
#
# COMPACT_ATOMS: atom_id res chain seq x y z
N MET A 1 -12.45 1.86 5.60
CA MET A 1 -11.20 1.16 6.00
C MET A 1 -9.98 2.03 5.67
N GLN A 2 -8.78 1.66 6.11
CA GLN A 2 -7.57 2.48 5.91
C GLN A 2 -6.58 1.79 4.97
N ALA A 3 -5.91 2.58 4.12
CA ALA A 3 -4.82 2.15 3.26
C ALA A 3 -3.68 3.18 3.33
N VAL A 4 -2.45 2.71 3.29
CA VAL A 4 -1.23 3.50 3.21
C VAL A 4 -0.62 3.27 1.84
N VAL A 5 -0.31 4.36 1.13
CA VAL A 5 0.35 4.29 -0.18
C VAL A 5 1.67 5.03 -0.12
N LEU A 6 2.76 4.31 -0.38
CA LEU A 6 4.10 4.86 -0.42
C LEU A 6 4.49 5.25 -1.85
N GLY A 7 5.16 6.40 -2.01
CA GLY A 7 5.80 6.72 -3.27
C GLY A 7 7.03 5.83 -3.46
N LYS A 8 7.17 5.15 -4.61
CA LYS A 8 8.32 4.24 -4.86
C LYS A 8 9.69 4.91 -4.71
N ARG A 9 9.77 6.21 -5.02
CA ARG A 9 10.98 7.02 -4.82
C ARG A 9 11.45 7.03 -3.36
N LEU A 10 10.54 6.91 -2.39
CA LEU A 10 10.89 6.79 -0.98
C LEU A 10 11.63 5.49 -0.67
N LEU A 11 11.24 4.41 -1.36
CA LEU A 11 11.81 3.07 -1.18
C LEU A 11 13.18 2.91 -1.85
N SER A 12 13.63 3.92 -2.61
CA SER A 12 14.91 3.90 -3.34
C SER A 12 16.13 4.21 -2.47
N SER A 13 15.92 4.64 -1.21
CA SER A 13 16.98 4.93 -0.25
C SER A 13 16.68 4.18 1.04
N GLU A 14 17.61 3.33 1.47
CA GLU A 14 17.48 2.51 2.68
C GLU A 14 17.34 3.35 3.94
N ASP A 15 18.12 4.43 4.08
CA ASP A 15 18.00 5.37 5.20
C ASP A 15 16.61 6.04 5.23
N ALA A 16 16.12 6.48 4.06
CA ALA A 16 14.82 7.16 3.95
C ALA A 16 13.65 6.21 4.20
N SER A 17 13.73 4.99 3.66
CA SER A 17 12.70 3.97 3.86
C SER A 17 12.67 3.51 5.31
N SER A 18 13.81 3.23 5.92
CA SER A 18 13.91 2.83 7.34
C SER A 18 13.35 3.88 8.28
N TYR A 19 13.67 5.17 8.05
CA TYR A 19 13.11 6.26 8.86
C TYR A 19 11.57 6.31 8.76
N ILE A 20 11.01 6.19 7.56
CA ILE A 20 9.55 6.21 7.40
C ILE A 20 8.90 4.96 7.96
N PHE A 21 9.51 3.78 7.82
CA PHE A 21 9.01 2.54 8.41
C PHE A 21 8.95 2.64 9.92
N GLN A 22 10.02 3.12 10.56
CA GLN A 22 10.03 3.33 11.99
C GLN A 22 8.98 4.36 12.43
N TYR A 23 8.86 5.48 11.72
CA TYR A 23 7.79 6.46 11.98
C TYR A 23 6.39 5.84 11.88
N MET A 24 6.16 4.98 10.90
CA MET A 24 4.87 4.32 10.72
C MET A 24 4.59 3.26 11.79
N GLU A 25 5.60 2.51 12.24
CA GLU A 25 5.45 1.52 13.32
C GLU A 25 5.09 2.18 14.65
N ASP A 26 5.73 3.31 14.97
CA ASP A 26 5.48 4.08 16.19
C ASP A 26 4.16 4.87 16.17
N ASN A 27 3.55 5.04 14.98
CA ASN A 27 2.36 5.88 14.82
C ASN A 27 1.06 5.13 15.17
N THR A 28 0.52 5.43 16.35
CA THR A 28 -0.73 4.82 16.85
C THR A 28 -1.99 5.16 16.04
N VAL A 29 -1.94 6.16 15.14
CA VAL A 29 -3.06 6.52 14.26
C VAL A 29 -3.17 5.56 13.08
N LEU A 30 -2.06 4.94 12.67
CA LEU A 30 -2.06 3.94 11.62
C LEU A 30 -2.61 2.63 12.19
N GLY A 31 -3.76 2.19 11.68
CA GLY A 31 -4.33 0.90 12.07
C GLY A 31 -3.42 -0.25 11.63
N LYS A 32 -3.15 -1.20 12.52
CA LYS A 32 -2.35 -2.42 12.22
C LYS A 32 -2.86 -3.20 11.00
N SER A 33 -4.17 -3.16 10.78
CA SER A 33 -4.84 -3.80 9.65
C SER A 33 -4.87 -2.96 8.36
N ALA A 34 -4.27 -1.77 8.35
CA ALA A 34 -4.22 -0.93 7.16
C ALA A 34 -3.44 -1.64 6.06
N TYR A 35 -3.97 -1.59 4.83
CA TYR A 35 -3.31 -2.20 3.68
C TYR A 35 -2.19 -1.30 3.18
N LEU A 36 -1.07 -1.91 2.82
CA LEU A 36 0.12 -1.21 2.34
C LEU A 36 0.27 -1.40 0.83
N PHE A 37 0.51 -0.29 0.14
CA PHE A 37 0.74 -0.25 -1.30
C PHE A 37 1.89 0.69 -1.63
N GLN A 38 2.39 0.58 -2.85
CA GLN A 38 3.34 1.53 -3.43
C GLN A 38 2.85 2.06 -4.78
N THR A 39 3.30 3.24 -5.20
CA THR A 39 3.02 3.79 -6.53
C THR A 39 4.16 4.69 -7.00
N GLU A 40 4.38 4.76 -8.32
CA GLU A 40 5.32 5.73 -8.92
C GLU A 40 4.79 7.17 -8.85
N ASP A 41 3.46 7.36 -8.89
CA ASP A 41 2.82 8.67 -8.99
C ASP A 41 1.71 8.84 -7.93
N PRO A 42 2.09 9.18 -6.67
CA PRO A 42 1.13 9.45 -5.61
C PRO A 42 0.18 10.59 -5.95
N ASP A 43 0.65 11.61 -6.69
CA ASP A 43 -0.14 12.79 -7.05
C ASP A 43 -1.27 12.42 -8.01
N ALA A 44 -1.00 11.59 -9.02
CA ALA A 44 -2.04 11.06 -9.91
C ALA A 44 -3.08 10.24 -9.14
N LEU A 45 -2.65 9.42 -8.19
CA LEU A 45 -3.56 8.62 -7.37
C LEU A 45 -4.43 9.50 -6.47
N MET A 46 -3.86 10.51 -5.81
CA MET A 46 -4.60 11.42 -4.94
C MET A 46 -5.65 12.23 -5.69
N LYS A 47 -5.39 12.59 -6.96
CA LYS A 47 -6.37 13.32 -7.80
C LYS A 47 -7.67 12.56 -8.03
N LEU A 48 -7.65 11.22 -7.94
CA LEU A 48 -8.83 10.37 -8.13
C LEU A 48 -9.77 10.40 -6.91
N ASN A 49 -9.24 10.73 -5.73
CA ASN A 49 -10.02 10.76 -4.50
C ASN A 49 -11.02 11.92 -4.50
N GLY A 50 -12.30 11.61 -4.32
CA GLY A 50 -13.41 12.58 -4.40
C GLY A 50 -13.76 13.04 -5.82
N THR A 51 -13.12 12.49 -6.85
CA THR A 51 -13.41 12.81 -8.26
C THR A 51 -13.90 11.58 -9.03
N THR A 52 -13.04 10.55 -9.11
CA THR A 52 -13.32 9.28 -9.78
C THR A 52 -13.81 8.23 -8.78
N VAL A 53 -13.31 8.28 -7.55
CA VAL A 53 -13.72 7.39 -6.45
C VAL A 53 -14.16 8.21 -5.24
N ASP A 54 -15.22 7.78 -4.55
CA ASP A 54 -15.75 8.51 -3.38
C ASP A 54 -14.77 8.52 -2.21
N SER A 55 -14.10 7.39 -1.99
CA SER A 55 -13.09 7.19 -0.96
C SER A 55 -12.00 6.29 -1.51
N LEU A 56 -10.81 6.84 -1.70
CA LEU A 56 -9.66 6.07 -2.17
C LEU A 56 -9.31 4.93 -1.22
N GLY A 57 -9.41 5.14 0.10
CA GLY A 57 -9.14 4.12 1.09
C GLY A 57 -10.08 2.91 0.96
N ASP A 58 -11.39 3.17 0.83
CA ASP A 58 -12.39 2.10 0.69
C ASP A 58 -12.29 1.41 -0.68
N TYR A 59 -11.96 2.16 -1.73
CA TYR A 59 -11.71 1.59 -3.05
C TYR A 59 -10.54 0.61 -3.01
N LEU A 60 -9.39 1.02 -2.45
CA LEU A 60 -8.18 0.20 -2.38
C LEU A 60 -8.36 -1.04 -1.52
N THR A 61 -9.10 -0.94 -0.41
CA THR A 61 -9.41 -2.14 0.41
C THR A 61 -10.37 -3.07 -0.33
N GLY A 62 -11.34 -2.50 -1.05
CA GLY A 62 -12.27 -3.21 -1.91
C GLY A 62 -11.61 -3.99 -3.06
N LEU A 63 -10.40 -3.61 -3.50
CA LEU A 63 -9.65 -4.35 -4.52
C LEU A 63 -9.29 -5.78 -4.11
N TYR A 64 -9.18 -6.06 -2.81
CA TYR A 64 -8.94 -7.40 -2.29
C TYR A 64 -10.23 -8.08 -1.84
N GLU A 65 -11.16 -7.33 -1.24
CA GLU A 65 -12.42 -7.88 -0.69
C GLU A 65 -13.39 -8.35 -1.77
N ASN A 66 -13.41 -7.68 -2.93
CA ASN A 66 -14.37 -7.97 -4.01
C ASN A 66 -13.84 -8.94 -5.09
N ARG A 67 -12.67 -9.56 -4.89
CA ARG A 67 -12.10 -10.51 -5.86
C ARG A 67 -12.83 -11.86 -5.79
N THR A 68 -13.73 -12.11 -6.73
CA THR A 68 -14.29 -13.45 -6.98
C THR A 68 -13.35 -14.27 -7.88
N GLY A 69 -12.39 -15.00 -7.31
CA GLY A 69 -11.47 -15.86 -8.07
C GLY A 69 -10.46 -16.64 -7.22
N ILE A 70 -9.80 -17.63 -7.81
CA ILE A 70 -8.81 -18.55 -7.17
C ILE A 70 -7.46 -17.86 -6.83
N GLN A 71 -7.31 -16.56 -7.10
CA GLN A 71 -6.08 -15.83 -6.76
C GLN A 71 -6.11 -15.36 -5.29
N THR A 72 -5.45 -16.15 -4.44
CA THR A 72 -5.36 -16.08 -2.98
C THR A 72 -4.22 -15.19 -2.45
N GLU A 73 -3.80 -14.16 -3.19
CA GLU A 73 -2.80 -13.22 -2.66
C GLU A 73 -3.44 -12.39 -1.54
N ARG A 74 -3.01 -12.67 -0.31
CA ARG A 74 -3.46 -11.94 0.88
C ARG A 74 -2.96 -10.49 0.79
N PRO A 75 -3.77 -9.50 1.21
CA PRO A 75 -3.31 -8.12 1.28
C PRO A 75 -2.11 -8.02 2.22
N LEU A 76 -1.14 -7.18 1.85
CA LEU A 76 -0.06 -6.80 2.75
C LEU A 76 -0.60 -5.78 3.75
N THR A 77 -0.64 -6.13 5.03
CA THR A 77 -1.01 -5.22 6.12
C THR A 77 0.23 -4.61 6.76
N LEU A 78 0.10 -3.48 7.45
CA LEU A 78 1.18 -2.92 8.27
C LEU A 78 1.69 -3.93 9.31
N GLU A 79 0.79 -4.69 9.95
CA GLU A 79 1.16 -5.73 10.90
C GLU A 79 2.07 -6.80 10.28
N ASN A 80 1.69 -7.35 9.13
CA ASN A 80 2.50 -8.37 8.45
C ASN A 80 3.80 -7.77 7.90
N PHE A 81 3.76 -6.52 7.44
CA PHE A 81 4.93 -5.81 6.96
C PHE A 81 5.99 -5.69 8.06
N PHE A 82 5.63 -5.10 9.21
CA PHE A 82 6.55 -4.91 10.33
C PHE A 82 6.96 -6.22 10.98
N TYR A 83 6.07 -7.22 11.03
CA TYR A 83 6.44 -8.56 11.48
C TYR A 83 7.56 -9.13 10.62
N THR A 84 7.46 -9.04 9.29
CA THR A 84 8.49 -9.59 8.40
C THR A 84 9.78 -8.77 8.45
N TRP A 85 9.66 -7.44 8.38
CA TRP A 85 10.81 -6.54 8.39
C TRP A 85 11.64 -6.68 9.67
N ASN A 86 11.00 -6.70 10.85
CA ASN A 86 11.69 -6.77 12.13
C ASN A 86 12.25 -8.17 12.47
N ASN A 87 11.62 -9.25 11.98
CA ASN A 87 12.03 -10.61 12.35
C ASN A 87 12.95 -11.30 11.34
N TYR A 88 12.91 -10.89 10.08
CA TYR A 88 13.67 -11.54 9.01
C TYR A 88 14.68 -10.61 8.32
N ASP A 89 14.72 -9.32 8.66
CA ASP A 89 15.57 -8.32 7.99
C ASP A 89 15.32 -8.28 6.46
N GLU A 90 14.08 -8.58 6.07
CA GLU A 90 13.62 -8.66 4.69
C GLU A 90 12.56 -7.60 4.44
N LEU A 91 12.69 -6.84 3.34
CA LEU A 91 11.65 -5.93 2.89
C LEU A 91 10.54 -6.73 2.18
N PRO A 92 9.32 -6.79 2.74
CA PRO A 92 8.22 -7.49 2.09
C PRO A 92 7.88 -6.86 0.74
N ALA A 93 7.52 -7.70 -0.23
CA ALA A 93 7.10 -7.25 -1.54
C ALA A 93 5.83 -6.38 -1.43
N ILE A 94 5.97 -5.07 -1.62
CA ILE A 94 4.85 -4.12 -1.50
C ILE A 94 4.03 -4.12 -2.80
N PRO A 95 2.71 -4.40 -2.76
CA PRO A 95 1.86 -4.37 -3.94
C PRO A 95 1.83 -3.01 -4.64
N GLU A 96 1.92 -3.01 -5.96
CA GLU A 96 1.98 -1.78 -6.76
C GLU A 96 0.61 -1.33 -7.26
N ILE A 97 0.33 -0.05 -7.11
CA ILE A 97 -0.82 0.64 -7.70
C ILE A 97 -0.35 1.52 -8.86
N LEU A 98 -1.01 1.35 -10.00
CA LEU A 98 -0.88 2.22 -11.15
C LEU A 98 -2.17 2.98 -11.43
N VAL A 99 -2.02 4.20 -11.93
CA VAL A 99 -3.12 4.97 -12.54
C VAL A 99 -2.94 4.93 -14.05
N ARG A 100 -3.88 4.30 -14.77
CA ARG A 100 -3.91 4.26 -16.24
C ARG A 100 -5.28 4.71 -16.73
N ASP A 101 -5.32 5.72 -17.60
CA ASP A 101 -6.56 6.27 -18.16
C ASP A 101 -7.62 6.63 -17.09
N GLY A 102 -7.17 7.12 -15.93
CA GLY A 102 -8.02 7.46 -14.79
C GLY A 102 -8.51 6.26 -13.97
N GLN A 103 -8.07 5.04 -14.29
CA GLN A 103 -8.39 3.82 -13.56
C GLN A 103 -7.24 3.38 -12.67
N ILE A 104 -7.58 2.83 -11.51
CA ILE A 104 -6.64 2.27 -10.53
C ILE A 104 -6.46 0.79 -10.83
N ILE A 105 -5.21 0.38 -11.03
CA ILE A 105 -4.83 -1.00 -11.34
C ILE A 105 -3.87 -1.48 -10.25
N LEU A 106 -4.19 -2.62 -9.64
CA LEU A 106 -3.29 -3.33 -8.73
C LEU A 106 -2.44 -4.32 -9.54
N GLU A 107 -1.16 -4.02 -9.68
CA GLU A 107 -0.20 -4.93 -10.30
C GLU A 107 0.26 -5.99 -9.30
N LYS A 108 0.51 -7.20 -9.82
CA LYS A 108 1.09 -8.28 -9.01
C LYS A 108 2.55 -7.96 -8.74
N THR A 109 2.96 -8.06 -7.49
CA THR A 109 4.38 -8.10 -7.14
C THR A 109 4.92 -9.46 -7.58
N VAL A 110 5.84 -9.47 -8.55
CA VAL A 110 6.50 -10.67 -9.08
C VAL A 110 7.62 -11.11 -8.15
#